data_AF-A0A957AMA7-F1
#
_entry.id   AF-A0A957AMA7-F1
#
_cell.length_a   1.000
_cell.length_b   1.000
_cell.length_c   1.000
_cell.angle_alpha   90.00
_cell.angle_beta   90.00
_cell.angle_gamma   90.00
#
_symmetry.space_group_name_H-M   'P 1'
#
loop_
_entity.id
_entity.type
_entity.pdbx_description
1 polymer ?
#
loop_
_entity_poly.entity_id
_entity_poly.type
_entity_poly.pdbx_seq_one_letter_code
_entity_poly.pdbx_strand_id
1 'polypeptide(L)'
;MSYQETIHTLAADAEQLEHVYQAALDAGEGEAFRQAIDANRTAAPDNLLFAAWYYRLRPAAARAKASFIAWGWALPLALLNGLFLWFLSDDQRFAIEIAAARPNGAATNFLPLVILLAAPLSAVFVSIYLTAAGRKRWGTAALISVALAAAGAYVVWAYPRTGTRPFQEQYLTLATIHLALLAWAGVGALLLRDQREPAQRFAFLIKSLEVFVMGGLFVIAGGIFTGITVGLFDALDVTLPAVVQRLFIAGGGGLIPVIATAVIYNPAAPPAGQEFEEGLSRLGALLARVLLPLTLLVLIVYLAFIPFNFREPFDNRDVLIIYNAMLFGVIALLVAATPVDLAAVSPRVGRWLRRGILAVAALALVISLYALAAIVYRTALDRLTPNRLAFIGWNLINSGLLVLLLAGQARGAWGGWAGVKRTFAAGMVAYAVWSLAVIVAVPWLFGIDQGQVSALPATVQTLIYENPDPILLKCADSPPIYLLADGRKQWIDSIATFTARGYLWRDVRFVPCDDLRAVPDGPTIPEGVGPPPQP
;
A
#
# COMPACT_ATOMS: atom_id res chain seq x y z
N MET A 1 -44.69 31.76 6.89
CA MET A 1 -45.16 31.90 5.49
C MET A 1 -44.62 30.74 4.69
N SER A 2 -45.40 30.21 3.74
CA SER A 2 -44.88 29.14 2.88
C SER A 2 -43.82 29.70 1.92
N TYR A 3 -42.87 28.87 1.47
CA TYR A 3 -41.93 29.27 0.41
C TYR A 3 -42.67 29.72 -0.85
N GLN A 4 -43.83 29.14 -1.15
CA GLN A 4 -44.63 29.51 -2.31
C GLN A 4 -45.10 30.96 -2.25
N GLU A 5 -45.66 31.41 -1.12
CA GLU A 5 -46.07 32.81 -0.91
C GLU A 5 -44.88 33.76 -0.91
N THR A 6 -43.79 33.38 -0.24
CA THR A 6 -42.60 34.21 -0.12
C THR A 6 -41.91 34.41 -1.47
N ILE A 7 -41.85 33.37 -2.29
CA ILE A 7 -41.31 33.44 -3.66
C ILE A 7 -42.23 34.24 -4.58
N HIS A 8 -43.56 34.11 -4.40
CA HIS A 8 -44.53 34.89 -5.16
C HIS A 8 -44.39 36.40 -4.91
N THR A 9 -44.17 36.83 -3.66
CA THR A 9 -43.98 38.25 -3.33
C THR A 9 -42.66 38.82 -3.85
N LEU A 10 -41.67 37.96 -4.11
CA LEU A 10 -40.34 38.32 -4.60
C LEU A 10 -40.19 38.14 -6.12
N ALA A 11 -41.30 38.10 -6.86
CA ALA A 11 -41.34 37.85 -8.30
C ALA A 11 -40.49 38.80 -9.16
N ALA A 12 -40.12 39.97 -8.63
CA ALA A 12 -39.30 40.99 -9.31
C ALA A 12 -37.96 41.27 -8.60
N ASP A 13 -37.68 40.62 -7.47
CA ASP A 13 -36.52 40.92 -6.62
C ASP A 13 -35.56 39.73 -6.61
N ALA A 14 -34.59 39.75 -7.54
CA ALA A 14 -33.64 38.67 -7.71
C ALA A 14 -32.67 38.50 -6.54
N GLU A 15 -32.30 39.60 -5.88
CA GLU A 15 -31.35 39.61 -4.75
C GLU A 15 -32.01 38.95 -3.54
N GLN A 16 -33.23 39.37 -3.21
CA GLN A 16 -33.93 38.82 -2.07
C GLN A 16 -34.33 37.35 -2.30
N LEU A 17 -34.64 36.95 -3.54
CA LEU A 17 -34.90 35.56 -3.88
C LEU A 17 -33.67 34.66 -3.69
N GLU A 18 -32.46 35.16 -4.00
CA GLU A 18 -31.20 34.46 -3.70
C GLU A 18 -30.98 34.31 -2.19
N HIS A 19 -31.26 35.36 -1.39
CA HIS A 19 -31.16 35.27 0.06
C HIS A 19 -32.10 34.21 0.66
N VAL A 20 -33.35 34.14 0.16
CA VAL A 20 -34.30 33.10 0.59
C VAL A 20 -33.83 31.71 0.15
N TYR A 21 -33.23 31.58 -1.03
CA TYR A 21 -32.64 30.31 -1.47
C TYR A 21 -31.47 29.87 -0.59
N GLN A 22 -30.53 30.77 -0.26
CA GLN A 22 -29.39 30.47 0.61
C GLN A 22 -29.88 30.07 2.02
N ALA A 23 -30.87 30.78 2.57
CA ALA A 23 -31.49 30.40 3.83
C ALA A 23 -32.17 29.02 3.76
N ALA A 24 -32.83 28.70 2.65
CA ALA A 24 -33.43 27.38 2.43
C ALA A 24 -32.36 26.28 2.32
N LEU A 25 -31.21 26.55 1.72
CA LEU A 25 -30.09 25.61 1.68
C LEU A 25 -29.50 25.36 3.08
N ASP A 26 -29.27 26.44 3.84
CA ASP A 26 -28.74 26.35 5.21
C ASP A 26 -29.69 25.57 6.14
N ALA A 27 -31.00 25.66 5.89
CA ALA A 27 -32.04 24.92 6.61
C ALA A 27 -32.27 23.48 6.09
N GLY A 28 -31.63 23.07 4.98
CA GLY A 28 -31.88 21.78 4.32
C GLY A 28 -33.22 21.67 3.58
N GLU A 29 -33.89 22.81 3.34
CA GLU A 29 -35.22 22.92 2.72
C GLU A 29 -35.16 23.28 1.22
N GLY A 30 -34.00 23.10 0.57
CA GLY A 30 -33.80 23.44 -0.84
C GLY A 30 -34.79 22.77 -1.81
N GLU A 31 -35.29 21.58 -1.48
CA GLU A 31 -36.31 20.88 -2.27
C GLU A 31 -37.70 21.52 -2.14
N ALA A 32 -38.05 22.05 -0.96
CA ALA A 32 -39.29 22.78 -0.74
C ALA A 32 -39.26 24.14 -1.49
N PHE A 33 -38.11 24.83 -1.46
CA PHE A 33 -37.88 26.03 -2.26
C PHE A 33 -38.02 25.73 -3.76
N ARG A 34 -37.44 24.63 -4.24
CA ARG A 34 -37.55 24.20 -5.64
C ARG A 34 -39.00 23.94 -6.06
N GLN A 35 -39.76 23.20 -5.25
CA GLN A 35 -41.17 22.94 -5.53
C GLN A 35 -41.99 24.23 -5.56
N ALA A 36 -41.66 25.19 -4.70
CA ALA A 36 -42.26 26.51 -4.70
C ALA A 36 -41.90 27.34 -5.95
N ILE A 37 -40.69 27.23 -6.50
CA ILE A 37 -40.32 27.81 -7.81
C ILE A 37 -41.12 27.17 -8.95
N ASP A 38 -41.27 25.83 -8.96
CA ASP A 38 -42.05 25.11 -9.97
C ASP A 38 -43.52 25.55 -9.96
N ALA A 39 -44.11 25.68 -8.76
CA ALA A 39 -45.49 26.13 -8.58
C ALA A 39 -45.69 27.58 -9.04
N ASN A 40 -44.78 28.49 -8.65
CA ASN A 40 -44.85 29.90 -9.04
C ASN A 40 -44.62 30.12 -10.53
N ARG A 41 -43.74 29.35 -11.17
CA ARG A 41 -43.59 29.36 -12.64
C ARG A 41 -44.88 28.91 -13.34
N THR A 42 -45.57 27.91 -12.79
CA THR A 42 -46.82 27.41 -13.38
C THR A 42 -47.93 28.46 -13.27
N ALA A 43 -47.98 29.20 -12.16
CA ALA A 43 -48.93 30.30 -11.95
C ALA A 43 -48.61 31.57 -12.77
N ALA A 44 -47.32 31.86 -12.99
CA ALA A 44 -46.85 33.04 -13.72
C ALA A 44 -45.82 32.65 -14.81
N PRO A 45 -46.27 32.06 -15.93
CA PRO A 45 -45.39 31.51 -16.97
C PRO A 45 -44.51 32.55 -17.67
N ASP A 46 -44.94 33.82 -17.69
CA ASP A 46 -44.22 34.92 -18.33
C ASP A 46 -43.13 35.55 -17.45
N ASN A 47 -43.02 35.14 -16.17
CA ASN A 47 -42.02 35.68 -15.26
C ASN A 47 -40.63 35.08 -15.55
N LEU A 48 -39.74 35.92 -16.10
CA LEU A 48 -38.38 35.52 -16.49
C LEU A 48 -37.49 35.12 -15.29
N LEU A 49 -37.72 35.67 -14.10
CA LEU A 49 -36.95 35.33 -12.89
C LEU A 49 -37.29 33.90 -12.44
N PHE A 50 -38.58 33.54 -12.39
CA PHE A 50 -39.00 32.16 -12.10
C PHE A 50 -38.53 31.18 -13.19
N ALA A 51 -38.54 31.60 -14.46
CA ALA A 51 -37.98 30.79 -15.53
C ALA A 51 -36.46 30.54 -15.35
N ALA A 52 -35.69 31.59 -15.04
CA ALA A 52 -34.26 31.48 -14.80
C ALA A 52 -33.94 30.55 -13.61
N TRP A 53 -34.67 30.71 -12.49
CA TRP A 53 -34.53 29.85 -11.32
C TRP A 53 -34.94 28.41 -11.59
N TYR A 54 -36.03 28.18 -12.33
CA TYR A 54 -36.42 26.83 -12.75
C TYR A 54 -35.31 26.15 -13.55
N TYR A 55 -34.72 26.83 -14.53
CA TYR A 55 -33.63 26.27 -15.33
C TYR A 55 -32.30 26.17 -14.57
N ARG A 56 -32.07 27.00 -13.55
CA ARG A 56 -30.91 26.88 -12.64
C ARG A 56 -31.01 25.67 -11.71
N LEU A 57 -32.20 25.43 -11.15
CA LEU A 57 -32.43 24.38 -10.16
C LEU A 57 -32.64 23.00 -10.80
N ARG A 58 -33.07 22.92 -12.07
CA ARG A 58 -33.29 21.63 -12.78
C ARG A 58 -32.02 20.79 -12.94
N PRO A 59 -30.87 21.32 -13.42
CA PRO A 59 -29.62 20.56 -13.54
C PRO A 59 -29.08 20.12 -12.18
N ALA A 60 -29.23 20.96 -11.15
CA ALA A 60 -28.85 20.65 -9.78
C ALA A 60 -29.70 19.51 -9.20
N ALA A 61 -31.03 19.55 -9.39
CA ALA A 61 -31.94 18.50 -8.96
C ALA A 61 -31.79 17.18 -9.75
N ALA A 62 -31.49 17.27 -11.05
CA ALA A 62 -31.19 16.10 -11.87
C ALA A 62 -29.86 15.44 -11.49
N ARG A 63 -28.82 16.23 -11.14
CA ARG A 63 -27.56 15.72 -10.57
C ARG A 63 -27.74 15.13 -9.17
N ALA A 64 -28.55 15.76 -8.32
CA ALA A 64 -28.84 15.27 -6.97
C ALA A 64 -29.65 13.96 -6.96
N LYS A 65 -30.54 13.74 -7.95
CA LYS A 65 -31.32 12.50 -8.10
C LYS A 65 -30.61 11.39 -8.86
N ALA A 66 -29.67 11.71 -9.73
CA ALA A 66 -28.94 10.70 -10.49
C ALA A 66 -27.82 10.11 -9.63
N SER A 67 -28.11 9.00 -8.94
CA SER A 67 -27.05 8.14 -8.40
C SER A 67 -26.12 7.76 -9.57
N PHE A 68 -24.86 8.21 -9.52
CA PHE A 68 -23.86 7.81 -10.52
C PHE A 68 -23.47 6.34 -10.40
N ILE A 69 -23.90 5.68 -9.31
CA ILE A 69 -23.58 4.29 -9.01
C ILE A 69 -24.36 3.38 -9.95
N ALA A 70 -23.64 2.73 -10.87
CA ALA A 70 -24.21 1.70 -11.73
C ALA A 70 -24.43 0.38 -10.95
N TRP A 71 -25.45 0.33 -10.09
CA TRP A 71 -25.77 -0.84 -9.24
C TRP A 71 -25.92 -2.15 -10.00
N GLY A 72 -26.48 -2.09 -11.22
CA GLY A 72 -26.62 -3.25 -12.10
C GLY A 72 -25.29 -3.91 -12.50
N TRP A 73 -24.17 -3.18 -12.40
CA TRP A 73 -22.82 -3.73 -12.57
C TRP A 73 -22.11 -3.93 -11.23
N ALA A 74 -22.23 -2.97 -10.30
CA ALA A 74 -21.48 -2.97 -9.05
C ALA A 74 -21.77 -4.21 -8.19
N LEU A 75 -23.06 -4.52 -7.96
CA LEU A 75 -23.43 -5.61 -7.07
C LEU A 75 -23.09 -7.00 -7.64
N PRO A 76 -23.43 -7.33 -8.91
CA PRO A 76 -23.04 -8.62 -9.48
C PRO A 76 -21.51 -8.81 -9.52
N LEU A 77 -20.75 -7.79 -9.91
CA LEU A 77 -19.28 -7.90 -9.97
C LEU A 77 -18.65 -8.01 -8.59
N ALA A 78 -19.19 -7.31 -7.59
CA ALA A 78 -18.74 -7.46 -6.21
C ALA A 78 -18.99 -8.89 -5.72
N LEU A 79 -20.21 -9.41 -5.88
CA LEU A 79 -20.56 -10.77 -5.50
C LEU A 79 -19.68 -11.81 -6.20
N LEU A 80 -19.44 -11.66 -7.50
CA LEU A 80 -18.54 -12.55 -8.24
C LEU A 80 -17.10 -12.48 -7.73
N ASN A 81 -16.57 -11.29 -7.45
CA ASN A 81 -15.24 -11.16 -6.85
C ASN A 81 -15.18 -11.83 -5.47
N GLY A 82 -16.18 -11.59 -4.62
CA GLY A 82 -16.31 -12.24 -3.31
C GLY A 82 -16.34 -13.76 -3.41
N LEU A 83 -17.21 -14.31 -4.24
CA LEU A 83 -17.30 -15.76 -4.45
C LEU A 83 -15.99 -16.36 -4.99
N PHE A 84 -15.28 -15.63 -5.87
CA PHE A 84 -14.00 -16.08 -6.41
C PHE A 84 -12.90 -16.09 -5.34
N LEU A 85 -12.81 -15.04 -4.51
CA LEU A 85 -11.86 -15.02 -3.39
C LEU A 85 -12.22 -16.06 -2.32
N TRP A 86 -13.50 -16.28 -2.05
CA TRP A 86 -13.96 -17.36 -1.19
C TRP A 86 -13.54 -18.73 -1.72
N PHE A 87 -13.71 -18.99 -3.02
CA PHE A 87 -13.26 -20.23 -3.64
C PHE A 87 -11.73 -20.42 -3.51
N LEU A 88 -10.94 -19.39 -3.81
CA LEU A 88 -9.47 -19.43 -3.71
C LEU A 88 -8.94 -19.44 -2.28
N SER A 89 -9.77 -19.11 -1.28
CA SER A 89 -9.38 -19.16 0.13
C SER A 89 -9.27 -20.57 0.69
N ASP A 90 -9.48 -21.60 -0.14
CA ASP A 90 -9.37 -22.98 0.26
C ASP A 90 -7.90 -23.35 0.40
N ASP A 91 -7.38 -23.27 1.62
CA ASP A 91 -5.99 -23.55 1.95
C ASP A 91 -5.64 -25.04 1.83
N GLN A 92 -6.62 -25.94 1.77
CA GLN A 92 -6.36 -27.35 1.45
C GLN A 92 -6.13 -27.57 -0.05
N ARG A 93 -6.74 -26.76 -0.91
CA ARG A 93 -6.64 -26.88 -2.38
C ARG A 93 -5.67 -25.90 -3.02
N PHE A 94 -5.52 -24.72 -2.42
CA PHE A 94 -4.85 -23.56 -2.98
C PHE A 94 -3.91 -22.92 -1.95
N ALA A 95 -3.06 -23.70 -1.31
CA ALA A 95 -1.95 -23.18 -0.51
C ALA A 95 -0.70 -22.96 -1.36
N ILE A 96 0.06 -21.91 -1.02
CA ILE A 96 1.45 -21.79 -1.43
C ILE A 96 2.28 -22.61 -0.45
N GLU A 97 2.89 -23.67 -0.97
CA GLU A 97 3.72 -24.60 -0.22
C GLU A 97 5.19 -24.23 -0.34
N ILE A 98 5.91 -24.29 0.77
CA ILE A 98 7.37 -24.15 0.78
C ILE A 98 7.96 -25.51 1.12
N ALA A 99 8.89 -25.98 0.28
CA ALA A 99 9.58 -27.25 0.47
C ALA A 99 10.26 -27.30 1.85
N ALA A 100 10.26 -28.49 2.46
CA ALA A 100 10.92 -28.65 3.74
C ALA A 100 12.42 -28.41 3.63
N ALA A 101 13.00 -27.88 4.69
CA ALA A 101 14.45 -27.70 4.80
C ALA A 101 15.23 -29.02 4.85
N ARG A 102 14.57 -30.17 5.05
CA ARG A 102 15.18 -31.50 5.05
C ARG A 102 14.80 -32.25 3.77
N PRO A 103 15.70 -33.07 3.18
CA PRO A 103 15.44 -33.84 1.96
C PRO A 103 14.17 -34.72 2.00
N ASN A 104 13.72 -35.13 3.19
CA ASN A 104 12.55 -35.99 3.41
C ASN A 104 11.42 -35.30 4.22
N GLY A 105 11.47 -33.97 4.39
CA GLY A 105 10.41 -33.26 5.12
C GLY A 105 9.21 -32.96 4.21
N ALA A 106 8.00 -33.02 4.76
CA ALA A 106 6.80 -32.60 4.05
C ALA A 106 6.80 -31.09 3.80
N ALA A 107 6.36 -30.67 2.62
CA ALA A 107 6.16 -29.25 2.33
C ALA A 107 5.19 -28.63 3.34
N THR A 108 5.46 -27.39 3.75
CA THR A 108 4.61 -26.69 4.72
C THR A 108 3.81 -25.61 4.03
N ASN A 109 2.51 -25.55 4.32
CA ASN A 109 1.65 -24.45 3.90
C ASN A 109 2.16 -23.14 4.49
N PHE A 110 2.54 -22.19 3.64
CA PHE A 110 3.03 -20.90 4.07
C PHE A 110 1.93 -19.83 4.08
N LEU A 111 1.24 -19.67 2.95
CA LEU A 111 0.10 -18.76 2.85
C LEU A 111 -0.95 -19.27 1.86
N PRO A 112 -2.25 -19.02 2.11
CA PRO A 112 -3.31 -19.26 1.13
C PRO A 112 -3.11 -18.42 -0.12
N LEU A 113 -3.26 -19.01 -1.32
CA LEU A 113 -3.08 -18.33 -2.61
C LEU A 113 -3.95 -17.08 -2.75
N VAL A 114 -5.12 -17.05 -2.11
CA VAL A 114 -5.99 -15.88 -2.07
C VAL A 114 -5.29 -14.64 -1.50
N ILE A 115 -4.38 -14.77 -0.54
CA ILE A 115 -3.67 -13.63 0.05
C ILE A 115 -2.79 -12.95 -1.01
N LEU A 116 -2.11 -13.75 -1.84
CA LEU A 116 -1.28 -13.25 -2.93
C LEU A 116 -2.11 -12.63 -4.07
N LEU A 117 -3.23 -13.26 -4.41
CA LEU A 117 -4.01 -12.90 -5.61
C LEU A 117 -5.22 -11.99 -5.35
N ALA A 118 -5.60 -11.73 -4.10
CA ALA A 118 -6.79 -10.93 -3.77
C ALA A 118 -6.77 -9.56 -4.46
N ALA A 119 -5.68 -8.81 -4.33
CA ALA A 119 -5.57 -7.48 -4.90
C ALA A 119 -5.57 -7.46 -6.45
N PRO A 120 -4.76 -8.26 -7.18
CA PRO A 120 -4.81 -8.27 -8.64
C PRO A 120 -6.19 -8.74 -9.16
N LEU A 121 -6.81 -9.73 -8.52
CA LEU A 121 -8.16 -10.19 -8.90
C LEU A 121 -9.20 -9.09 -8.68
N SER A 122 -9.22 -8.46 -7.51
CA SER A 122 -10.10 -7.33 -7.23
C SER A 122 -9.90 -6.18 -8.23
N ALA A 123 -8.67 -5.88 -8.63
CA ALA A 123 -8.40 -4.88 -9.65
C ALA A 123 -8.95 -5.26 -11.04
N VAL A 124 -9.03 -6.55 -11.39
CA VAL A 124 -9.71 -7.00 -12.61
C VAL A 124 -11.21 -6.67 -12.54
N PHE A 125 -11.89 -7.05 -11.46
CA PHE A 125 -13.33 -6.76 -11.29
C PHE A 125 -13.62 -5.26 -11.22
N VAL A 126 -12.79 -4.49 -10.53
CA VAL A 126 -12.86 -3.02 -10.51
C VAL A 126 -12.67 -2.45 -11.91
N SER A 127 -11.70 -2.96 -12.69
CA SER A 127 -11.46 -2.51 -14.07
C SER A 127 -12.63 -2.83 -14.99
N ILE A 128 -13.26 -4.00 -14.84
CA ILE A 128 -14.47 -4.37 -15.57
C ILE A 128 -15.62 -3.41 -15.21
N TYR A 129 -15.84 -3.16 -13.91
CA TYR A 129 -16.87 -2.22 -13.45
C TYR A 129 -16.66 -0.82 -14.05
N LEU A 130 -15.47 -0.25 -13.90
CA LEU A 130 -15.14 1.09 -14.40
C LEU A 130 -15.27 1.19 -15.93
N THR A 131 -14.99 0.10 -16.64
CA THR A 131 -15.11 0.03 -18.10
C THR A 131 -16.56 -0.10 -18.56
N ALA A 132 -17.35 -0.93 -17.87
CA ALA A 132 -18.74 -1.21 -18.22
C ALA A 132 -19.67 -0.05 -17.85
N ALA A 133 -19.47 0.55 -16.66
CA ALA A 133 -20.23 1.68 -16.15
C ALA A 133 -19.75 3.04 -16.70
N GLY A 134 -18.52 3.09 -17.24
CA GLY A 134 -17.89 4.31 -17.72
C GLY A 134 -17.58 4.27 -19.21
N ARG A 135 -16.34 4.61 -19.57
CA ARG A 135 -15.86 4.57 -20.95
C ARG A 135 -15.50 3.13 -21.31
N LYS A 136 -16.19 2.55 -22.32
CA LYS A 136 -16.07 1.17 -22.83
C LYS A 136 -14.68 0.80 -23.41
N ARG A 137 -13.62 0.97 -22.64
CA ARG A 137 -12.20 0.75 -22.95
C ARG A 137 -11.76 -0.69 -22.70
N TRP A 138 -12.50 -1.65 -23.24
CA TRP A 138 -12.28 -3.09 -23.01
C TRP A 138 -10.86 -3.55 -23.35
N GLY A 139 -10.23 -3.01 -24.39
CA GLY A 139 -8.85 -3.36 -24.75
C GLY A 139 -7.82 -3.00 -23.69
N THR A 140 -7.92 -1.82 -23.05
CA THR A 140 -7.01 -1.43 -21.97
C THR A 140 -7.24 -2.28 -20.73
N ALA A 141 -8.53 -2.48 -20.38
CA ALA A 141 -8.90 -3.29 -19.23
C ALA A 141 -8.38 -4.72 -19.37
N ALA A 142 -8.58 -5.34 -20.55
CA ALA A 142 -8.06 -6.67 -20.85
C ALA A 142 -6.53 -6.73 -20.76
N LEU A 143 -5.81 -5.75 -21.32
CA LEU A 143 -4.35 -5.69 -21.23
C LEU A 143 -3.86 -5.61 -19.77
N ILE A 144 -4.48 -4.76 -18.95
CA ILE A 144 -4.14 -4.61 -17.54
C ILE A 144 -4.46 -5.90 -16.77
N SER A 145 -5.61 -6.52 -17.03
CA SER A 145 -5.98 -7.79 -16.42
C SER A 145 -5.00 -8.90 -16.76
N VAL A 146 -4.58 -9.01 -18.02
CA VAL A 146 -3.56 -9.97 -18.45
C VAL A 146 -2.21 -9.67 -17.79
N ALA A 147 -1.80 -8.41 -17.71
CA ALA A 147 -0.54 -8.02 -17.06
C ALA A 147 -0.53 -8.37 -15.56
N LEU A 148 -1.63 -8.11 -14.84
CA LEU A 148 -1.77 -8.46 -13.42
C LEU A 148 -1.81 -9.97 -13.20
N ALA A 149 -2.52 -10.71 -14.05
CA ALA A 149 -2.53 -12.17 -14.02
C ALA A 149 -1.13 -12.76 -14.29
N ALA A 150 -0.41 -12.21 -15.28
CA ALA A 150 0.96 -12.60 -15.59
C ALA A 150 1.91 -12.29 -14.43
N ALA A 151 1.76 -11.14 -13.75
CA ALA A 151 2.56 -10.82 -12.58
C ALA A 151 2.31 -11.80 -11.41
N GLY A 152 1.05 -12.14 -11.13
CA GLY A 152 0.70 -13.14 -10.12
C GLY A 152 1.25 -14.54 -10.46
N ALA A 153 1.07 -14.98 -11.71
CA ALA A 153 1.61 -16.25 -12.20
C ALA A 153 3.14 -16.29 -12.14
N TYR A 154 3.80 -15.18 -12.49
CA TYR A 154 5.26 -15.04 -12.37
C TYR A 154 5.72 -15.22 -10.93
N VAL A 155 5.04 -14.63 -9.93
CA VAL A 155 5.41 -14.82 -8.53
C VAL A 155 5.30 -16.29 -8.12
N VAL A 156 4.20 -16.96 -8.44
CA VAL A 156 3.98 -18.38 -8.15
C VAL A 156 5.04 -19.26 -8.84
N TRP A 157 5.44 -18.90 -10.06
CA TRP A 157 6.50 -19.60 -10.78
C TRP A 157 7.90 -19.30 -10.24
N ALA A 158 8.17 -18.07 -9.80
CA ALA A 158 9.50 -17.62 -9.44
C ALA A 158 9.87 -17.99 -8.00
N TYR A 159 8.94 -17.95 -7.04
CA TYR A 159 9.28 -18.15 -5.62
C TYR A 159 9.99 -19.47 -5.31
N PRO A 160 9.65 -20.65 -5.91
CA PRO A 160 10.33 -21.90 -5.58
C PRO A 160 11.80 -21.89 -6.04
N ARG A 161 12.15 -20.96 -6.94
CA ARG A 161 13.51 -20.77 -7.48
C ARG A 161 14.30 -19.74 -6.68
N THR A 162 13.67 -19.07 -5.71
CA THR A 162 14.34 -18.08 -4.85
C THR A 162 15.04 -18.77 -3.68
N GLY A 163 16.38 -18.71 -3.65
CA GLY A 163 17.27 -19.12 -2.55
C GLY A 163 16.78 -20.21 -1.58
N THR A 164 17.09 -20.00 -0.29
CA THR A 164 16.65 -20.84 0.83
C THR A 164 15.23 -20.47 1.27
N ARG A 165 14.61 -21.31 2.11
CA ARG A 165 13.25 -21.08 2.64
C ARG A 165 13.02 -19.63 3.14
N PRO A 166 13.89 -19.02 3.96
CA PRO A 166 13.69 -17.62 4.38
C PRO A 166 13.68 -16.59 3.23
N PHE A 167 14.40 -16.84 2.12
CA PHE A 167 14.30 -16.00 0.92
C PHE A 167 12.93 -16.14 0.25
N GLN A 168 12.40 -17.37 0.17
CA GLN A 168 11.08 -17.64 -0.42
C GLN A 168 9.97 -16.95 0.38
N GLU A 169 9.99 -17.12 1.70
CA GLU A 169 9.03 -16.50 2.62
C GLU A 169 9.04 -14.97 2.45
N GLN A 170 10.23 -14.35 2.44
CA GLN A 170 10.36 -12.91 2.25
C GLN A 170 9.91 -12.45 0.86
N TYR A 171 10.29 -13.16 -0.20
CA TYR A 171 9.88 -12.81 -1.54
C TYR A 171 8.35 -12.87 -1.68
N LEU A 172 7.70 -13.89 -1.12
CA LEU A 172 6.24 -14.02 -1.13
C LEU A 172 5.55 -12.90 -0.33
N THR A 173 6.06 -12.55 0.85
CA THR A 173 5.53 -11.41 1.64
C THR A 173 5.68 -10.09 0.88
N LEU A 174 6.86 -9.84 0.30
CA LEU A 174 7.11 -8.64 -0.51
C LEU A 174 6.22 -8.62 -1.75
N ALA A 175 6.10 -9.74 -2.46
CA ALA A 175 5.29 -9.84 -3.67
C ALA A 175 3.81 -9.54 -3.39
N THR A 176 3.28 -9.98 -2.24
CA THR A 176 1.89 -9.67 -1.82
C THR A 176 1.65 -8.16 -1.79
N ILE A 177 2.53 -7.40 -1.13
CA ILE A 177 2.41 -5.94 -1.01
C ILE A 177 2.60 -5.26 -2.37
N HIS A 178 3.60 -5.68 -3.15
CA HIS A 178 3.90 -5.07 -4.44
C HIS A 178 2.86 -5.40 -5.52
N LEU A 179 2.23 -6.58 -5.48
CA LEU A 179 1.10 -6.93 -6.33
C LEU A 179 -0.12 -6.07 -6.01
N ALA A 180 -0.38 -5.77 -4.74
CA ALA A 180 -1.43 -4.83 -4.36
C ALA A 180 -1.17 -3.42 -4.91
N LEU A 181 0.09 -2.97 -4.85
CA LEU A 181 0.49 -1.68 -5.42
C LEU A 181 0.40 -1.67 -6.95
N LEU A 182 0.79 -2.76 -7.63
CA LEU A 182 0.62 -2.91 -9.08
C LEU A 182 -0.85 -2.98 -9.49
N ALA A 183 -1.70 -3.64 -8.71
CA ALA A 183 -3.14 -3.71 -8.93
C ALA A 183 -3.77 -2.31 -8.88
N TRP A 184 -3.42 -1.52 -7.87
CA TRP A 184 -3.80 -0.11 -7.77
C TRP A 184 -3.26 0.73 -8.95
N ALA A 185 -1.97 0.57 -9.29
CA ALA A 185 -1.36 1.28 -10.41
C ALA A 185 -2.00 0.89 -11.76
N GLY A 186 -2.43 -0.37 -11.91
CA GLY A 186 -3.16 -0.87 -13.07
C GLY A 186 -4.51 -0.19 -13.24
N VAL A 187 -5.31 -0.10 -12.16
CA VAL A 187 -6.56 0.68 -12.17
C VAL A 187 -6.29 2.15 -12.53
N GLY A 188 -5.22 2.73 -11.97
CA GLY A 188 -4.77 4.08 -12.33
C GLY A 188 -4.44 4.22 -13.82
N ALA A 189 -3.72 3.27 -14.42
CA ALA A 189 -3.37 3.27 -15.83
C ALA A 189 -4.61 3.21 -16.75
N LEU A 190 -5.65 2.47 -16.36
CA LEU A 190 -6.93 2.43 -17.09
C LEU A 190 -7.59 3.82 -17.13
N LEU A 191 -7.67 4.47 -15.97
CA LEU A 191 -8.35 5.77 -15.81
C LEU A 191 -7.53 6.92 -16.42
N LEU A 192 -6.20 6.83 -16.38
CA LEU A 192 -5.28 7.87 -16.82
C LEU A 192 -4.78 7.73 -18.27
N ARG A 193 -5.22 6.70 -19.02
CA ARG A 193 -4.72 6.40 -20.39
C ARG A 193 -4.60 7.62 -21.31
N ASP A 194 -5.63 8.47 -21.34
CA ASP A 194 -5.66 9.68 -22.19
C ASP A 194 -5.42 10.97 -21.39
N GLN A 195 -5.09 10.85 -20.10
CA GLN A 195 -4.99 11.95 -19.15
C GLN A 195 -3.52 12.13 -18.75
N ARG A 196 -2.76 12.84 -19.59
CA ARG A 196 -1.31 13.05 -19.39
C ARG A 196 -0.98 14.15 -18.39
N GLU A 197 -1.96 14.99 -18.06
CA GLU A 197 -1.75 16.13 -17.20
C GLU A 197 -1.45 15.73 -15.73
N PRO A 198 -0.48 16.38 -15.07
CA PRO A 198 -0.17 16.12 -13.67
C PRO A 198 -1.36 16.30 -12.72
N ALA A 199 -2.28 17.22 -13.05
CA ALA A 199 -3.48 17.46 -12.27
C ALA A 199 -4.41 16.24 -12.24
N GLN A 200 -4.54 15.52 -13.36
CA GLN A 200 -5.36 14.31 -13.47
C GLN A 200 -4.78 13.17 -12.62
N ARG A 201 -3.46 12.99 -12.66
CA ARG A 201 -2.75 12.00 -11.84
C ARG A 201 -2.87 12.30 -10.36
N PHE A 202 -2.73 13.58 -9.98
CA PHE A 202 -2.91 14.01 -8.59
C PHE A 202 -4.35 13.80 -8.11
N ALA A 203 -5.33 14.14 -8.93
CA ALA A 203 -6.75 13.91 -8.61
C ALA A 203 -7.05 12.41 -8.42
N PHE A 204 -6.46 11.53 -9.24
CA PHE A 204 -6.55 10.09 -9.04
C PHE A 204 -5.94 9.65 -7.69
N LEU A 205 -4.81 10.20 -7.26
CA LEU A 205 -4.20 9.88 -5.96
C LEU A 205 -5.14 10.21 -4.80
N ILE A 206 -5.71 11.41 -4.81
CA ILE A 206 -6.65 11.85 -3.76
C ILE A 206 -7.91 11.00 -3.76
N LYS A 207 -8.46 10.70 -4.94
CA LYS A 207 -9.66 9.86 -5.04
C LYS A 207 -9.38 8.41 -4.64
N SER A 208 -8.18 7.90 -4.90
CA SER A 208 -7.74 6.58 -4.42
C SER A 208 -7.70 6.53 -2.89
N LEU A 209 -7.20 7.59 -2.24
CA LEU A 209 -7.19 7.68 -0.78
C LEU A 209 -8.62 7.61 -0.22
N GLU A 210 -9.56 8.29 -0.85
CA GLU A 210 -10.98 8.23 -0.45
C GLU A 210 -11.57 6.82 -0.62
N VAL A 211 -11.24 6.12 -1.73
CA VAL A 211 -11.62 4.71 -1.92
C VAL A 211 -11.03 3.82 -0.82
N PHE A 212 -9.79 4.05 -0.41
CA PHE A 212 -9.16 3.28 0.67
C PHE A 212 -9.78 3.57 2.03
N VAL A 213 -10.13 4.81 2.34
CA VAL A 213 -10.84 5.14 3.59
C VAL A 213 -12.23 4.49 3.60
N MET A 214 -12.98 4.56 2.49
CA MET A 214 -14.28 3.90 2.37
C MET A 214 -14.14 2.37 2.48
N GLY A 215 -13.13 1.79 1.84
CA GLY A 215 -12.79 0.38 1.97
C GLY A 215 -12.51 0.00 3.43
N GLY A 216 -11.74 0.82 4.15
CA GLY A 216 -11.48 0.64 5.59
C GLY A 216 -12.75 0.68 6.43
N LEU A 217 -13.68 1.62 6.15
CA LEU A 217 -14.97 1.67 6.83
C LEU A 217 -15.81 0.41 6.57
N PHE A 218 -15.81 -0.10 5.33
CA PHE A 218 -16.48 -1.37 5.02
C PHE A 218 -15.81 -2.57 5.66
N VAL A 219 -14.48 -2.59 5.79
CA VAL A 219 -13.76 -3.64 6.53
C VAL A 219 -14.17 -3.62 8.01
N ILE A 220 -14.24 -2.44 8.64
CA ILE A 220 -14.67 -2.30 10.04
C ILE A 220 -16.13 -2.76 10.20
N ALA A 221 -17.04 -2.26 9.35
CA ALA A 221 -18.45 -2.64 9.40
C ALA A 221 -18.66 -4.15 9.16
N GLY A 222 -17.99 -4.70 8.14
CA GLY A 222 -18.01 -6.13 7.83
C GLY A 222 -17.38 -7.00 8.91
N GLY A 223 -16.30 -6.53 9.55
CA GLY A 223 -15.66 -7.20 10.68
C GLY A 223 -16.55 -7.24 11.92
N ILE A 224 -17.19 -6.12 12.27
CA ILE A 224 -18.19 -6.06 13.35
C ILE A 224 -19.35 -7.00 13.05
N PHE A 225 -19.91 -6.94 11.83
CA PHE A 225 -20.99 -7.82 11.41
C PHE A 225 -20.59 -9.30 11.48
N THR A 226 -19.39 -9.65 11.03
CA THR A 226 -18.85 -11.02 11.10
C THR A 226 -18.67 -11.46 12.55
N GLY A 227 -18.10 -10.61 13.40
CA GLY A 227 -17.91 -10.91 14.82
C GLY A 227 -19.22 -11.10 15.58
N ILE A 228 -20.22 -10.25 15.34
CA ILE A 228 -21.57 -10.40 15.90
C ILE A 228 -22.22 -11.70 15.42
N THR A 229 -22.08 -12.01 14.12
CA THR A 229 -22.62 -13.26 13.56
C THR A 229 -21.99 -14.48 14.22
N VAL A 230 -20.66 -14.53 14.30
CA VAL A 230 -19.94 -15.61 14.98
C VAL A 230 -20.39 -15.72 16.44
N GLY A 231 -20.45 -14.60 17.17
CA GLY A 231 -20.89 -14.59 18.58
C GLY A 231 -22.34 -15.02 18.79
N LEU A 232 -23.25 -14.69 17.86
CA LEU A 232 -24.65 -15.14 17.91
C LEU A 232 -24.78 -16.65 17.76
N PHE A 233 -24.01 -17.26 16.85
CA PHE A 233 -24.02 -18.72 16.67
C PHE A 233 -23.30 -19.44 17.82
N ASP A 234 -22.19 -18.89 18.31
CA ASP A 234 -21.45 -19.42 19.45
C ASP A 234 -22.30 -19.42 20.73
N ALA A 235 -23.09 -18.37 20.96
CA ALA A 235 -24.04 -18.29 22.07
C ALA A 235 -25.16 -19.37 22.01
N LEU A 236 -25.39 -19.98 20.84
CA LEU A 236 -26.31 -21.09 20.64
C LEU A 236 -25.61 -22.46 20.67
N ASP A 237 -24.33 -22.51 21.03
CA ASP A 237 -23.47 -23.70 20.97
C ASP A 237 -23.34 -24.24 19.53
N VAL A 238 -23.40 -23.35 18.53
CA VAL A 238 -23.26 -23.68 17.10
C VAL A 238 -21.93 -23.15 16.58
N THR A 239 -21.01 -24.06 16.26
CA THR A 239 -19.73 -23.70 15.61
C THR A 239 -19.90 -23.59 14.10
N LEU A 240 -19.60 -22.41 13.54
CA LEU A 240 -19.69 -22.20 12.10
C LEU A 240 -18.62 -23.02 11.35
N PRO A 241 -18.98 -23.79 10.31
CA PRO A 241 -17.99 -24.52 9.51
C PRO A 241 -16.96 -23.58 8.86
N ALA A 242 -15.72 -24.07 8.67
CA ALA A 242 -14.64 -23.28 8.06
C ALA A 242 -15.02 -22.68 6.69
N VAL A 243 -15.79 -23.41 5.89
CA VAL A 243 -16.32 -22.93 4.59
C VAL A 243 -17.19 -21.68 4.74
N VAL A 244 -18.00 -21.62 5.80
CA VAL A 244 -18.86 -20.47 6.11
C VAL A 244 -18.01 -19.32 6.65
N GLN A 245 -17.08 -19.57 7.58
CA GLN A 245 -16.17 -18.54 8.08
C GLN A 245 -15.37 -17.87 6.96
N ARG A 246 -14.84 -18.68 6.03
CA ARG A 246 -14.16 -18.19 4.82
C ARG A 246 -15.07 -17.37 3.91
N LEU A 247 -16.36 -17.68 3.84
CA LEU A 247 -17.32 -16.88 3.07
C LEU A 247 -17.47 -15.48 3.66
N PHE A 248 -17.56 -15.35 4.98
CA PHE A 248 -17.60 -14.04 5.63
C PHE A 248 -16.30 -13.27 5.46
N ILE A 249 -15.15 -13.92 5.66
CA ILE A 249 -13.84 -13.26 5.63
C ILE A 249 -13.40 -12.96 4.19
N ALA A 250 -13.16 -13.99 3.37
CA ALA A 250 -12.65 -13.84 2.01
C ALA A 250 -13.76 -13.41 1.03
N GLY A 251 -14.96 -13.96 1.19
CA GLY A 251 -16.11 -13.59 0.36
C GLY A 251 -16.58 -12.17 0.64
N GLY A 252 -16.84 -11.84 1.90
CA GLY A 252 -17.19 -10.48 2.34
C GLY A 252 -16.09 -9.48 2.01
N GLY A 253 -14.83 -9.82 2.30
CA GLY A 253 -13.66 -9.00 1.94
C GLY A 253 -13.56 -8.71 0.44
N GLY A 254 -13.90 -9.68 -0.41
CA GLY A 254 -13.92 -9.50 -1.86
C GLY A 254 -15.02 -8.56 -2.38
N LEU A 255 -16.10 -8.34 -1.64
CA LEU A 255 -17.11 -7.33 -2.03
C LEU A 255 -16.53 -5.91 -1.96
N ILE A 256 -15.65 -5.67 -0.99
CA ILE A 256 -15.26 -4.33 -0.54
C ILE A 256 -14.58 -3.51 -1.66
N PRO A 257 -13.55 -3.98 -2.38
CA PRO A 257 -12.87 -3.15 -3.38
C PRO A 257 -13.79 -2.66 -4.50
N VAL A 258 -14.73 -3.51 -4.93
CA VAL A 258 -15.69 -3.18 -6.01
C VAL A 258 -16.72 -2.18 -5.50
N ILE A 259 -17.34 -2.44 -4.33
CA ILE A 259 -18.37 -1.57 -3.77
C ILE A 259 -17.77 -0.22 -3.34
N ALA A 260 -16.60 -0.21 -2.69
CA ALA A 260 -15.91 1.03 -2.32
C ALA A 260 -15.58 1.89 -3.55
N THR A 261 -15.11 1.27 -4.63
CA THR A 261 -14.88 1.99 -5.88
C THR A 261 -16.18 2.52 -6.49
N ALA A 262 -17.25 1.70 -6.51
CA ALA A 262 -18.54 2.09 -7.07
C ALA A 262 -19.21 3.25 -6.31
N VAL A 263 -19.05 3.29 -4.99
CA VAL A 263 -19.62 4.34 -4.12
C VAL A 263 -18.83 5.64 -4.22
N ILE A 264 -17.52 5.58 -4.42
CA ILE A 264 -16.65 6.77 -4.38
C ILE A 264 -16.34 7.33 -5.77
N TYR A 265 -16.15 6.48 -6.78
CA TYR A 265 -15.61 6.90 -8.08
C TYR A 265 -16.69 6.90 -9.16
N ASN A 266 -16.94 8.07 -9.76
CA ASN A 266 -17.85 8.19 -10.90
C ASN A 266 -17.16 7.74 -12.20
N PRO A 267 -17.56 6.62 -12.82
CA PRO A 267 -16.89 6.08 -14.02
C PRO A 267 -17.06 6.93 -15.28
N ALA A 268 -18.06 7.83 -15.31
CA ALA A 268 -18.32 8.71 -16.45
C ALA A 268 -17.44 9.98 -16.43
N ALA A 269 -16.92 10.36 -15.27
CA ALA A 269 -16.13 11.57 -15.09
C ALA A 269 -14.61 11.28 -15.13
N PRO A 270 -13.79 12.18 -15.71
CA PRO A 270 -12.33 12.07 -15.60
C PRO A 270 -11.87 12.27 -14.14
N PRO A 271 -10.65 11.84 -13.76
CA PRO A 271 -10.15 11.97 -12.39
C PRO A 271 -10.26 13.37 -11.78
N ALA A 272 -9.91 14.42 -12.53
CA ALA A 272 -10.03 15.81 -12.05
C ALA A 272 -11.47 16.35 -12.03
N GLY A 273 -12.42 15.66 -12.68
CA GLY A 273 -13.84 16.02 -12.69
C GLY A 273 -14.67 15.25 -11.65
N GLN A 274 -14.02 14.55 -10.73
CA GLN A 274 -14.68 13.90 -9.59
C GLN A 274 -15.10 14.96 -8.56
N GLU A 275 -16.11 14.65 -7.75
CA GLU A 275 -16.53 15.48 -6.62
C GLU A 275 -15.45 15.43 -5.51
N PHE A 276 -14.92 16.59 -5.13
CA PHE A 276 -13.90 16.76 -4.06
C PHE A 276 -14.32 17.72 -2.95
N GLU A 277 -15.42 18.44 -3.13
CA GLU A 277 -15.87 19.48 -2.19
C GLU A 277 -16.87 18.95 -1.15
N GLU A 278 -17.40 17.75 -1.37
CA GLU A 278 -18.39 17.11 -0.52
C GLU A 278 -17.90 15.76 0.03
N GLY A 279 -18.50 15.33 1.14
CA GLY A 279 -18.31 13.99 1.71
C GLY A 279 -16.92 13.72 2.31
N LEU A 280 -16.39 12.53 2.01
CA LEU A 280 -15.22 11.96 2.67
C LEU A 280 -13.91 12.61 2.23
N SER A 281 -13.82 13.06 0.98
CA SER A 281 -12.68 13.83 0.46
C SER A 281 -12.38 15.10 1.26
N ARG A 282 -13.42 15.90 1.56
CA ARG A 282 -13.30 17.12 2.38
C ARG A 282 -12.88 16.79 3.80
N LEU A 283 -13.48 15.77 4.42
CA LEU A 283 -13.10 15.33 5.76
C LEU A 283 -11.65 14.87 5.82
N GLY A 284 -11.20 14.05 4.87
CA GLY A 284 -9.82 13.58 4.78
C GLY A 284 -8.82 14.72 4.61
N ALA A 285 -9.11 15.67 3.72
CA ALA A 285 -8.26 16.85 3.53
C ALA A 285 -8.20 17.75 4.77
N LEU A 286 -9.32 17.94 5.48
CA LEU A 286 -9.36 18.70 6.72
C LEU A 286 -8.56 18.00 7.83
N LEU A 287 -8.76 16.68 8.00
CA LEU A 287 -8.03 15.88 8.97
C LEU A 287 -6.51 15.95 8.69
N ALA A 288 -6.09 15.80 7.43
CA ALA A 288 -4.69 15.92 7.06
C ALA A 288 -4.11 17.31 7.38
N ARG A 289 -4.88 18.38 7.18
CA ARG A 289 -4.45 19.75 7.53
C ARG A 289 -4.34 19.96 9.05
N VAL A 290 -5.19 19.32 9.83
CA VAL A 290 -5.12 19.32 11.31
C VAL A 290 -3.93 18.51 11.81
N LEU A 291 -3.64 17.37 11.18
CA LEU A 291 -2.52 16.52 11.52
C LEU A 291 -1.16 17.12 11.11
N LEU A 292 -1.12 17.94 10.07
CA LEU A 292 0.13 18.56 9.58
C LEU A 292 0.96 19.29 10.65
N PRO A 293 0.43 20.23 11.46
CA PRO A 293 1.20 20.86 12.54
C PRO A 293 1.58 19.88 13.66
N LEU A 294 0.74 18.88 13.95
CA LEU A 294 1.06 17.85 14.94
C LEU A 294 2.24 16.99 14.45
N THR A 295 2.22 16.56 13.18
CA THR A 295 3.34 15.85 12.57
C THR A 295 4.60 16.71 12.56
N LEU A 296 4.50 18.00 12.25
CA LEU A 296 5.64 18.91 12.35
C LEU A 296 6.24 18.91 13.75
N LEU A 297 5.40 19.05 14.79
CA LEU A 297 5.85 19.02 16.19
C LEU A 297 6.53 17.69 16.53
N VAL A 298 5.90 16.56 16.18
CA VAL A 298 6.47 15.23 16.42
C VAL A 298 7.83 15.06 15.74
N LEU A 299 7.98 15.48 14.47
CA LEU A 299 9.25 15.38 13.77
C LEU A 299 10.33 16.29 14.37
N ILE A 300 9.97 17.48 14.86
CA ILE A 300 10.90 18.39 15.56
C ILE A 300 11.38 17.74 16.87
N VAL A 301 10.45 17.27 17.71
CA VAL A 301 10.77 16.60 18.97
C VAL A 301 11.65 15.39 18.68
N TYR A 302 11.27 14.58 17.69
CA TYR A 302 12.04 13.40 17.32
C TYR A 302 13.47 13.73 16.89
N LEU A 303 13.63 14.74 16.03
CA LEU A 303 14.94 15.20 15.58
C LEU A 303 15.84 15.68 16.74
N ALA A 304 15.25 16.28 17.78
CA ALA A 304 15.98 16.67 18.98
C ALA A 304 16.47 15.48 19.82
N PHE A 305 15.78 14.33 19.76
CA PHE A 305 16.17 13.11 20.47
C PHE A 305 17.23 12.27 19.73
N ILE A 306 17.37 12.44 18.40
CA ILE A 306 18.32 11.66 17.58
C ILE A 306 19.77 11.78 18.07
N PRO A 307 20.33 12.96 18.41
CA PRO A 307 21.72 13.06 18.89
C PRO A 307 21.99 12.24 20.16
N PHE A 308 21.00 12.08 21.03
CA PHE A 308 21.12 11.32 22.27
C PHE A 308 20.94 9.81 22.07
N ASN A 309 20.32 9.39 20.96
CA ASN A 309 20.00 8.00 20.64
C ASN A 309 20.55 7.59 19.27
N PHE A 310 21.68 8.18 18.86
CA PHE A 310 22.14 8.14 17.47
C PHE A 310 22.43 6.72 16.95
N ARG A 311 22.84 5.80 17.82
CA ARG A 311 23.13 4.41 17.44
C ARG A 311 21.88 3.52 17.31
N GLU A 312 20.74 3.93 17.85
CA GLU A 312 19.58 3.06 18.00
C GLU A 312 19.10 2.45 16.67
N PRO A 313 18.97 3.18 15.55
CA PRO A 313 18.61 2.59 14.26
C PRO A 313 19.74 1.77 13.61
N PHE A 314 20.99 1.93 14.02
CA PHE A 314 22.09 1.12 13.48
C PHE A 314 22.09 -0.27 14.11
N ASP A 315 21.71 -0.34 15.38
CA ASP A 315 21.77 -1.58 16.18
C ASP A 315 20.42 -2.31 16.21
N ASN A 316 19.29 -1.57 16.20
CA ASN A 316 17.95 -2.13 16.36
C ASN A 316 17.11 -2.04 15.08
N ARG A 317 16.62 -3.20 14.58
CA ARG A 317 15.84 -3.27 13.32
C ARG A 317 14.42 -2.75 13.43
N ASP A 318 13.83 -2.82 14.61
CA ASP A 318 12.41 -2.47 14.80
C ASP A 318 12.21 -0.97 14.63
N VAL A 319 13.24 -0.19 14.97
CA VAL A 319 13.29 1.26 14.80
C VAL A 319 13.23 1.64 13.32
N LEU A 320 13.93 0.92 12.42
CA LEU A 320 13.87 1.17 10.97
C LEU A 320 12.49 0.87 10.41
N ILE A 321 11.83 -0.18 10.90
CA ILE A 321 10.47 -0.53 10.46
C ILE A 321 9.52 0.62 10.79
N ILE A 322 9.59 1.16 12.00
CA ILE A 322 8.79 2.30 12.44
C ILE A 322 9.10 3.54 11.60
N TYR A 323 10.37 3.83 11.32
CA TYR A 323 10.77 4.98 10.49
C TYR A 323 10.21 4.89 9.08
N ASN A 324 10.27 3.71 8.47
CA ASN A 324 9.70 3.48 7.15
C ASN A 324 8.19 3.66 7.14
N ALA A 325 7.49 3.10 8.13
CA ALA A 325 6.05 3.27 8.27
C ALA A 325 5.68 4.75 8.45
N MET A 326 6.43 5.48 9.29
CA MET A 326 6.28 6.93 9.47
C MET A 326 6.47 7.68 8.17
N LEU A 327 7.48 7.34 7.36
CA LEU A 327 7.75 8.02 6.08
C LEU A 327 6.60 7.85 5.09
N PHE A 328 6.03 6.65 4.98
CA PHE A 328 4.80 6.43 4.19
C PHE A 328 3.62 7.25 4.73
N GLY A 329 3.45 7.28 6.05
CA GLY A 329 2.43 8.10 6.72
C GLY A 329 2.58 9.60 6.42
N VAL A 330 3.82 10.13 6.49
CA VAL A 330 4.12 11.52 6.14
C VAL A 330 3.82 11.80 4.67
N ILE A 331 4.24 10.93 3.75
CA ILE A 331 3.96 11.13 2.32
C ILE A 331 2.44 11.13 2.06
N ALA A 332 1.70 10.18 2.64
CA ALA A 332 0.24 10.14 2.55
C ALA A 332 -0.41 11.42 3.11
N LEU A 333 0.07 11.90 4.27
CA LEU A 333 -0.35 13.16 4.88
C LEU A 333 -0.10 14.36 3.97
N LEU A 334 1.10 14.48 3.38
CA LEU A 334 1.45 15.59 2.50
C LEU A 334 0.62 15.59 1.22
N VAL A 335 0.33 14.42 0.66
CA VAL A 335 -0.59 14.25 -0.46
C VAL A 335 -2.00 14.72 -0.07
N ALA A 336 -2.56 14.19 1.03
CA ALA A 336 -3.90 14.50 1.49
C ALA A 336 -4.10 15.97 1.92
N ALA A 337 -3.07 16.59 2.51
CA ALA A 337 -3.11 17.99 2.92
C ALA A 337 -3.07 18.97 1.73
N THR A 338 -2.56 18.54 0.57
CA THR A 338 -2.41 19.37 -0.62
C THR A 338 -3.79 19.66 -1.26
N PRO A 339 -4.17 20.93 -1.47
CA PRO A 339 -5.48 21.29 -2.02
C PRO A 339 -5.64 20.86 -3.49
N VAL A 340 -6.78 20.25 -3.80
CA VAL A 340 -7.19 19.89 -5.17
C VAL A 340 -7.63 21.14 -5.93
N ASP A 341 -8.57 21.91 -5.37
CA ASP A 341 -8.96 23.22 -5.90
C ASP A 341 -8.30 24.35 -5.08
N LEU A 342 -7.70 25.30 -5.79
CA LEU A 342 -7.08 26.49 -5.20
C LEU A 342 -8.10 27.61 -4.96
N ALA A 343 -9.22 27.63 -5.67
CA ALA A 343 -10.29 28.60 -5.47
C ALA A 343 -10.97 28.42 -4.11
N ALA A 344 -11.02 27.17 -3.61
CA ALA A 344 -11.59 26.82 -2.31
C ALA A 344 -10.74 27.25 -1.10
N VAL A 345 -9.52 27.78 -1.29
CA VAL A 345 -8.60 28.12 -0.19
C VAL A 345 -8.15 29.58 -0.29
N SER A 346 -8.33 30.34 0.80
CA SER A 346 -7.88 31.73 0.83
C SER A 346 -6.36 31.86 0.57
N PRO A 347 -5.89 32.92 -0.11
CA PRO A 347 -4.47 33.07 -0.45
C PRO A 347 -3.54 33.10 0.76
N ARG A 348 -4.02 33.56 1.93
CA ARG A 348 -3.24 33.57 3.18
C ARG A 348 -3.07 32.15 3.73
N VAL A 349 -4.16 31.40 3.84
CA VAL A 349 -4.15 30.01 4.34
C VAL A 349 -3.33 29.12 3.40
N GLY A 350 -3.51 29.26 2.08
CA GLY A 350 -2.75 28.51 1.10
C GLY A 350 -1.23 28.71 1.22
N ARG A 351 -0.76 29.93 1.53
CA ARG A 351 0.67 30.19 1.74
C ARG A 351 1.23 29.51 2.98
N TRP A 352 0.52 29.58 4.12
CA TRP A 352 0.94 28.94 5.36
C TRP A 352 0.88 27.42 5.27
N LEU A 353 -0.17 26.88 4.66
CA LEU A 353 -0.29 25.45 4.41
C LEU A 353 0.86 24.93 3.57
N ARG A 354 1.20 25.63 2.48
CA ARG A 354 2.36 25.28 1.64
C ARG A 354 3.66 25.30 2.44
N ARG A 355 3.89 26.32 3.28
CA ARG A 355 5.07 26.38 4.15
C ARG A 355 5.12 25.22 5.14
N GLY A 356 3.99 24.85 5.73
CA GLY A 356 3.87 23.69 6.62
C GLY A 356 4.23 22.38 5.91
N ILE A 357 3.69 22.15 4.71
CA ILE A 357 4.03 21.00 3.86
C ILE A 357 5.53 20.94 3.59
N LEU A 358 6.16 22.07 3.27
CA LEU A 358 7.60 22.12 3.00
C LEU A 358 8.45 21.91 4.27
N ALA A 359 8.02 22.43 5.41
CA ALA A 359 8.71 22.22 6.68
C ALA A 359 8.67 20.74 7.09
N VAL A 360 7.49 20.11 7.03
CA VAL A 360 7.34 18.67 7.29
C VAL A 360 8.16 17.86 6.30
N ALA A 361 8.13 18.20 5.01
CA ALA A 361 8.93 17.53 3.98
C ALA A 361 10.45 17.63 4.24
N ALA A 362 10.94 18.78 4.69
CA ALA A 362 12.34 18.99 5.03
C ALA A 362 12.78 18.14 6.23
N LEU A 363 12.00 18.14 7.32
CA LEU A 363 12.30 17.33 8.50
C LEU A 363 12.22 15.83 8.19
N ALA A 364 11.19 15.41 7.45
CA ALA A 364 11.04 14.03 7.02
C ALA A 364 12.20 13.59 6.11
N LEU A 365 12.71 14.48 5.26
CA LEU A 365 13.88 14.18 4.43
C LEU A 365 15.12 13.95 5.29
N VAL A 366 15.38 14.79 6.30
CA VAL A 366 16.51 14.60 7.21
C VAL A 366 16.43 13.25 7.92
N ILE A 367 15.25 12.93 8.48
CA ILE A 367 15.02 11.65 9.16
C ILE A 367 15.15 10.48 8.19
N SER A 368 14.64 10.62 6.95
CA SER A 368 14.73 9.60 5.91
C SER A 368 16.16 9.35 5.46
N LEU A 369 17.00 10.39 5.32
CA LEU A 369 18.42 10.23 5.00
C LEU A 369 19.18 9.55 6.13
N TYR A 370 18.86 9.89 7.38
CA TYR A 370 19.41 9.23 8.56
C TYR A 370 19.02 7.75 8.62
N ALA A 371 17.74 7.43 8.40
CA ALA A 371 17.24 6.07 8.31
C ALA A 371 17.94 5.28 7.19
N LEU A 372 18.03 5.87 6.00
CA LEU A 372 18.69 5.28 4.83
C LEU A 372 20.17 4.98 5.13
N ALA A 373 20.88 5.90 5.79
CA ALA A 373 22.27 5.66 6.21
C ALA A 373 22.39 4.45 7.14
N ALA A 374 21.47 4.29 8.09
CA ALA A 374 21.43 3.13 8.97
C ALA A 374 21.15 1.82 8.21
N ILE A 375 20.21 1.81 7.26
CA ILE A 375 19.93 0.61 6.44
C ILE A 375 21.14 0.24 5.58
N VAL A 376 21.79 1.23 4.97
CA VAL A 376 22.98 1.02 4.13
C VAL A 376 24.15 0.51 4.97
N TYR A 377 24.40 1.10 6.14
CA TYR A 377 25.44 0.65 7.07
C TYR A 377 25.22 -0.81 7.48
N ARG A 378 24.00 -1.16 7.88
CA ARG A 378 23.65 -2.54 8.21
C ARG A 378 23.73 -3.48 7.02
N THR A 379 23.46 -3.01 5.82
CA THR A 379 23.59 -3.80 4.59
C THR A 379 25.06 -4.02 4.22
N ALA A 380 25.95 -3.08 4.58
CA ALA A 380 27.39 -3.19 4.34
C ALA A 380 28.10 -4.09 5.36
N LEU A 381 27.64 -4.10 6.61
CA LEU A 381 28.11 -5.07 7.62
C LEU A 381 27.45 -6.44 7.46
N ASP A 382 26.15 -6.39 7.20
CA ASP A 382 25.23 -7.47 6.87
C ASP A 382 25.47 -8.15 5.52
N ARG A 383 24.63 -9.16 5.23
CA ARG A 383 24.29 -9.52 3.86
C ARG A 383 23.15 -8.62 3.34
N LEU A 384 23.16 -8.31 2.04
CA LEU A 384 21.98 -7.76 1.36
C LEU A 384 20.89 -8.85 1.31
N THR A 385 19.68 -8.54 1.78
CA THR A 385 18.51 -9.42 1.73
C THR A 385 17.41 -8.81 0.85
N PRO A 386 16.42 -9.59 0.36
CA PRO A 386 15.30 -9.06 -0.43
C PRO A 386 14.57 -7.95 0.31
N ASN A 387 14.35 -8.15 1.61
CA ASN A 387 13.68 -7.18 2.45
C ASN A 387 14.48 -5.87 2.56
N ARG A 388 15.81 -5.95 2.79
CA ARG A 388 16.69 -4.77 2.83
C ARG A 388 16.71 -4.04 1.49
N LEU A 389 16.78 -4.76 0.38
CA LEU A 389 16.71 -4.18 -0.96
C LEU A 389 15.39 -3.42 -1.18
N ALA A 390 14.25 -4.04 -0.83
CA ALA A 390 12.93 -3.43 -0.91
C ALA A 390 12.85 -2.14 -0.09
N PHE A 391 13.31 -2.18 1.16
CA PHE A 391 13.34 -1.01 2.05
C PHE A 391 14.26 0.11 1.54
N ILE A 392 15.45 -0.22 1.03
CA ILE A 392 16.35 0.77 0.44
C ILE A 392 15.66 1.47 -0.73
N GLY A 393 15.03 0.73 -1.64
CA GLY A 393 14.35 1.35 -2.78
C GLY A 393 13.16 2.22 -2.38
N TRP A 394 12.32 1.80 -1.42
CA TRP A 394 11.25 2.64 -0.90
C TRP A 394 11.77 3.91 -0.23
N ASN A 395 12.87 3.84 0.52
CA ASN A 395 13.51 5.04 1.07
C ASN A 395 14.00 5.96 -0.03
N LEU A 396 14.72 5.44 -1.03
CA LEU A 396 15.23 6.23 -2.14
C LEU A 396 14.11 6.95 -2.91
N ILE A 397 12.99 6.27 -3.14
CA ILE A 397 11.81 6.88 -3.78
C ILE A 397 11.25 8.01 -2.91
N ASN A 398 11.06 7.76 -1.61
CA ASN A 398 10.52 8.75 -0.70
C ASN A 398 11.44 9.95 -0.51
N SER A 399 12.72 9.73 -0.21
CA SER A 399 13.71 10.81 -0.12
C SER A 399 13.80 11.57 -1.44
N GLY A 400 13.80 10.86 -2.59
CA GLY A 400 13.82 11.47 -3.92
C GLY A 400 12.60 12.36 -4.18
N LEU A 401 11.40 11.92 -3.76
CA LEU A 401 10.18 12.73 -3.85
C LEU A 401 10.24 13.97 -2.97
N LEU A 402 10.74 13.84 -1.73
CA LEU A 402 10.91 14.98 -0.83
C LEU A 402 11.95 15.97 -1.35
N VAL A 403 13.07 15.50 -1.89
CA VAL A 403 14.08 16.33 -2.56
C VAL A 403 13.47 17.05 -3.76
N LEU A 404 12.74 16.33 -4.62
CA LEU A 404 12.08 16.92 -5.79
C LEU A 404 11.07 18.00 -5.38
N LEU A 405 10.31 17.75 -4.31
CA LEU A 405 9.34 18.70 -3.76
C LEU A 405 10.04 19.98 -3.28
N LEU A 406 11.07 19.85 -2.45
CA LEU A 406 11.80 20.99 -1.87
C LEU A 406 12.56 21.77 -2.94
N ALA A 407 13.30 21.08 -3.81
CA ALA A 407 14.08 21.71 -4.87
C ALA A 407 13.20 22.37 -5.94
N GLY A 408 12.07 21.74 -6.28
CA GLY A 408 11.09 22.29 -7.22
C GLY A 408 10.46 23.59 -6.72
N GLN A 409 10.21 23.70 -5.41
CA GLN A 409 9.72 24.94 -4.80
C GLN A 409 10.81 26.00 -4.66
N ALA A 410 12.05 25.61 -4.31
CA ALA A 410 13.17 26.55 -4.15
C ALA A 410 13.58 27.21 -5.48
N ARG A 411 13.58 26.45 -6.59
CA ARG A 411 13.98 26.95 -7.92
C ARG A 411 12.90 27.77 -8.63
N GLY A 412 11.71 27.92 -8.05
CA GLY A 412 10.57 28.61 -8.68
C GLY A 412 10.04 27.97 -9.98
N ALA A 413 10.65 26.87 -10.45
CA ALA A 413 10.48 26.35 -11.80
C ALA A 413 9.09 25.73 -12.09
N TRP A 414 8.19 25.66 -11.09
CA TRP A 414 6.95 24.86 -11.15
C TRP A 414 5.71 25.55 -10.53
N GLY A 415 5.69 26.87 -10.43
CA GLY A 415 4.44 27.63 -10.21
C GLY A 415 3.66 27.31 -8.92
N GLY A 416 4.33 27.19 -7.77
CA GLY A 416 3.68 26.97 -6.48
C GLY A 416 3.01 25.60 -6.38
N TRP A 417 1.68 25.54 -6.32
CA TRP A 417 0.92 24.29 -6.10
C TRP A 417 0.98 23.30 -7.27
N ALA A 418 1.16 23.78 -8.50
CA ALA A 418 1.31 22.90 -9.66
C ALA A 418 2.55 21.98 -9.52
N GLY A 419 3.66 22.53 -9.02
CA GLY A 419 4.87 21.77 -8.74
C GLY A 419 4.71 20.72 -7.65
N VAL A 420 3.95 21.04 -6.60
CA VAL A 420 3.63 20.08 -5.53
C VAL A 420 2.84 18.89 -6.11
N LYS A 421 1.76 19.17 -6.84
CA LYS A 421 0.93 18.14 -7.48
C LYS A 421 1.74 17.28 -8.46
N ARG A 422 2.60 17.91 -9.26
CA ARG A 422 3.44 17.20 -10.23
C ARG A 422 4.49 16.30 -9.57
N THR A 423 5.01 16.69 -8.41
CA THR A 423 5.95 15.85 -7.64
C THR A 423 5.27 14.58 -7.14
N PHE A 424 4.10 14.70 -6.49
CA PHE A 424 3.37 13.53 -6.03
C PHE A 424 2.85 12.64 -7.17
N ALA A 425 2.43 13.24 -8.28
CA ALA A 425 2.08 12.51 -9.50
C ALA A 425 3.25 11.71 -10.10
N ALA A 426 4.50 12.19 -9.96
CA ALA A 426 5.68 11.43 -10.37
C ALA A 426 5.95 10.25 -9.43
N GLY A 427 5.68 10.41 -8.13
CA GLY A 427 5.81 9.35 -7.13
C GLY A 427 5.00 8.10 -7.47
N MET A 428 3.77 8.27 -7.94
CA MET A 428 2.93 7.16 -8.40
C MET A 428 3.64 6.26 -9.42
N VAL A 429 4.32 6.85 -10.40
CA VAL A 429 5.05 6.10 -11.44
C VAL A 429 6.28 5.43 -10.84
N ALA A 430 7.04 6.13 -10.00
CA ALA A 430 8.20 5.58 -9.33
C ALA A 430 7.85 4.35 -8.47
N TYR A 431 6.74 4.42 -7.73
CA TYR A 431 6.22 3.30 -6.95
C TYR A 431 5.81 2.11 -7.83
N ALA A 432 5.11 2.34 -8.93
CA ALA A 432 4.72 1.27 -9.84
C ALA A 432 5.93 0.57 -10.49
N VAL A 433 6.91 1.35 -10.96
CA VAL A 433 8.15 0.82 -11.53
C VAL A 433 8.94 0.03 -10.50
N TRP A 434 9.04 0.53 -9.27
CA TRP A 434 9.72 -0.18 -8.19
C TRP A 434 9.03 -1.48 -7.82
N SER A 435 7.69 -1.51 -7.76
CA SER A 435 6.96 -2.76 -7.54
C SER A 435 7.23 -3.81 -8.60
N LEU A 436 7.25 -3.39 -9.87
CA LEU A 436 7.61 -4.30 -10.95
C LEU A 436 9.06 -4.77 -10.82
N ALA A 437 9.99 -3.88 -10.48
CA ALA A 437 11.39 -4.22 -10.26
C ALA A 437 11.58 -5.20 -9.10
N VAL A 438 10.89 -5.02 -7.97
CA VAL A 438 10.97 -5.95 -6.83
C VAL A 438 10.42 -7.32 -7.21
N ILE A 439 9.26 -7.38 -7.86
CA ILE A 439 8.67 -8.66 -8.30
C ILE A 439 9.62 -9.35 -9.28
N VAL A 440 10.09 -8.65 -10.32
CA VAL A 440 10.87 -9.28 -11.37
C VAL A 440 12.30 -9.57 -10.92
N ALA A 441 13.02 -8.60 -10.35
CA ALA A 441 14.47 -8.68 -10.14
C ALA A 441 14.88 -9.49 -8.90
N VAL A 442 14.10 -9.49 -7.82
CA VAL A 442 14.48 -10.19 -6.56
C VAL A 442 14.77 -11.68 -6.81
N PRO A 443 13.95 -12.44 -7.55
CA PRO A 443 14.25 -13.83 -7.83
C PRO A 443 15.59 -14.07 -8.54
N TRP A 444 16.02 -13.14 -9.41
CA TRP A 444 17.29 -13.26 -10.14
C TRP A 444 18.49 -12.80 -9.31
N LEU A 445 18.30 -11.81 -8.45
CA LEU A 445 19.36 -11.29 -7.59
C LEU A 445 19.71 -12.23 -6.43
N PHE A 446 18.75 -13.03 -5.96
CA PHE A 446 18.89 -13.90 -4.80
C PHE A 446 18.64 -15.39 -5.10
N GLY A 447 18.52 -15.77 -6.37
CA GLY A 447 18.48 -17.17 -6.79
C GLY A 447 19.86 -17.82 -6.58
N ILE A 448 19.97 -18.70 -5.59
CA ILE A 448 21.18 -19.48 -5.31
C ILE A 448 20.99 -20.88 -5.90
N ASP A 449 22.08 -21.50 -6.35
CA ASP A 449 22.11 -22.89 -6.79
C ASP A 449 21.70 -23.82 -5.62
N GLN A 450 20.50 -24.37 -5.70
CA GLN A 450 19.80 -24.98 -4.56
C GLN A 450 20.50 -26.23 -4.03
N GLY A 451 21.25 -26.94 -4.88
CA GLY A 451 21.67 -28.32 -4.61
C GLY A 451 22.54 -28.54 -3.37
N GLN A 452 23.46 -27.62 -3.04
CA GLN A 452 24.39 -27.81 -1.92
C GLN A 452 23.87 -27.26 -0.59
N VAL A 453 23.10 -26.17 -0.63
CA VAL A 453 22.61 -25.49 0.58
C VAL A 453 21.29 -26.10 1.07
N SER A 454 20.42 -26.58 0.18
CA SER A 454 19.14 -27.19 0.57
C SER A 454 19.30 -28.54 1.29
N ALA A 455 20.46 -29.19 1.13
CA ALA A 455 20.79 -30.43 1.84
C ALA A 455 21.26 -30.19 3.29
N LEU A 456 21.56 -28.93 3.66
CA LEU A 456 22.06 -28.59 4.98
C LEU A 456 20.93 -28.51 6.02
N PRO A 457 21.22 -28.66 7.32
CA PRO A 457 20.24 -28.47 8.37
C PRO A 457 19.60 -27.07 8.36
N ALA A 458 18.34 -26.96 8.80
CA ALA A 458 17.58 -25.71 8.79
C ALA A 458 18.27 -24.58 9.58
N THR A 459 18.90 -24.91 10.71
CA THR A 459 19.67 -23.94 11.51
C THR A 459 20.85 -23.37 10.72
N VAL A 460 21.57 -24.21 9.98
CA VAL A 460 22.68 -23.81 9.11
C VAL A 460 22.16 -23.00 7.90
N GLN A 461 21.02 -23.38 7.31
CA GLN A 461 20.37 -22.59 6.25
C GLN A 461 19.98 -21.19 6.74
N THR A 462 19.46 -21.07 7.96
CA THR A 462 19.17 -19.77 8.59
C THR A 462 20.46 -18.98 8.83
N LEU A 463 21.54 -19.62 9.25
CA LEU A 463 22.82 -18.92 9.42
C LEU A 463 23.39 -18.40 8.10
N ILE A 464 23.35 -19.19 7.02
CA ILE A 464 23.71 -18.78 5.65
C ILE A 464 22.84 -17.62 5.16
N TYR A 465 21.59 -17.62 5.60
CA TYR A 465 20.63 -16.58 5.26
C TYR A 465 20.94 -15.26 6.00
N GLU A 466 21.19 -15.33 7.31
CA GLU A 466 21.31 -14.14 8.17
C GLU A 466 22.71 -13.52 8.18
N ASN A 467 23.75 -14.31 7.94
CA ASN A 467 25.14 -13.88 8.13
C ASN A 467 25.89 -13.85 6.78
N PRO A 468 26.74 -12.85 6.54
CA PRO A 468 27.67 -12.87 5.42
C PRO A 468 28.78 -13.92 5.65
N ASP A 469 29.44 -14.33 4.56
CA ASP A 469 30.68 -15.10 4.68
C ASP A 469 31.79 -14.23 5.31
N PRO A 470 32.70 -14.81 6.12
CA PRO A 470 32.81 -16.23 6.47
C PRO A 470 31.85 -16.68 7.59
N ILE A 471 31.18 -17.83 7.41
CA ILE A 471 30.32 -18.41 8.45
C ILE A 471 31.09 -19.46 9.24
N LEU A 472 31.31 -19.20 10.53
CA LEU A 472 32.05 -20.09 11.42
C LEU A 472 31.07 -20.83 12.32
N LEU A 473 31.08 -22.15 12.29
CA LEU A 473 30.19 -23.01 13.05
C LEU A 473 30.93 -23.65 14.22
N LYS A 474 30.24 -23.70 15.36
CA LYS A 474 30.65 -24.40 16.57
C LYS A 474 29.43 -25.02 17.23
N CYS A 475 29.58 -26.10 17.98
CA CYS A 475 28.54 -26.57 18.89
C CYS A 475 29.02 -26.53 20.34
N ALA A 476 28.09 -26.44 21.28
CA ALA A 476 28.42 -26.14 22.68
C ALA A 476 29.28 -27.24 23.34
N ASP A 477 29.03 -28.50 22.97
CA ASP A 477 29.69 -29.67 23.55
C ASP A 477 31.00 -30.06 22.83
N SER A 478 31.44 -29.24 21.86
CA SER A 478 32.59 -29.56 21.01
C SER A 478 33.61 -28.43 20.90
N PRO A 479 34.89 -28.67 21.23
CA PRO A 479 35.95 -27.67 21.10
C PRO A 479 36.24 -27.15 19.68
N PRO A 480 36.20 -27.96 18.60
CA PRO A 480 36.57 -27.52 17.25
C PRO A 480 35.69 -26.39 16.69
N ILE A 481 36.26 -25.59 15.79
CA ILE A 481 35.56 -24.56 15.02
C ILE A 481 35.68 -24.94 13.54
N TYR A 482 34.59 -24.81 12.80
CA TYR A 482 34.54 -25.14 11.38
C TYR A 482 34.17 -23.91 10.56
N LEU A 483 34.83 -23.68 9.44
CA LEU A 483 34.37 -22.75 8.40
C LEU A 483 33.35 -23.48 7.52
N LEU A 484 32.18 -22.88 7.32
CA LEU A 484 31.23 -23.34 6.33
C LEU A 484 31.59 -22.72 4.96
N ALA A 485 31.97 -23.57 4.00
CA ALA A 485 32.30 -23.16 2.64
C ALA A 485 31.79 -24.21 1.65
N ASP A 486 31.11 -23.78 0.58
CA ASP A 486 30.55 -24.64 -0.47
C ASP A 486 29.70 -25.80 0.08
N GLY A 487 28.87 -25.50 1.09
CA GLY A 487 28.03 -26.49 1.76
C GLY A 487 28.79 -27.57 2.55
N ARG A 488 30.07 -27.34 2.87
CA ARG A 488 30.90 -28.26 3.66
C ARG A 488 31.50 -27.56 4.87
N LYS A 489 31.69 -28.31 5.96
CA LYS A 489 32.39 -27.84 7.16
C LYS A 489 33.88 -28.14 7.04
N GLN A 490 34.70 -27.10 7.10
CA GLN A 490 36.15 -27.16 7.02
C GLN A 490 36.73 -26.91 8.42
N TRP A 491 37.34 -27.92 9.04
CA TRP A 491 37.89 -27.78 10.38
C TRP A 491 39.08 -26.81 10.41
N ILE A 492 39.03 -25.85 11.33
CA ILE A 492 40.14 -24.94 11.63
C ILE A 492 40.98 -25.57 12.74
N ASP A 493 42.22 -25.95 12.41
CA ASP A 493 43.05 -26.80 13.26
C ASP A 493 43.42 -26.19 14.62
N SER A 494 43.55 -24.86 14.67
CA SER A 494 44.07 -24.14 15.82
C SER A 494 43.59 -22.68 15.88
N ILE A 495 43.65 -22.10 17.08
CA ILE A 495 43.36 -20.67 17.27
C ILE A 495 44.39 -19.78 16.55
N ALA A 496 45.64 -20.25 16.41
CA ALA A 496 46.65 -19.53 15.64
C ALA A 496 46.22 -19.40 14.16
N THR A 497 45.75 -20.49 13.56
CA THR A 497 45.20 -20.47 12.19
C THR A 497 43.94 -19.62 12.10
N PHE A 498 43.04 -19.70 13.09
CA PHE A 498 41.85 -18.85 13.17
C PHE A 498 42.20 -17.35 13.10
N THR A 499 43.15 -16.91 13.93
CA THR A 499 43.58 -15.50 13.97
C THR A 499 44.39 -15.11 12.72
N ALA A 500 45.26 -15.99 12.22
CA ALA A 500 46.05 -15.74 11.02
C ALA A 500 45.20 -15.57 9.75
N ARG A 501 44.05 -16.25 9.69
CA ARG A 501 43.04 -16.11 8.63
C ARG A 501 42.16 -14.86 8.78
N GLY A 502 42.35 -14.08 9.85
CA GLY A 502 41.57 -12.87 10.12
C GLY A 502 40.15 -13.13 10.61
N TYR A 503 39.82 -14.35 11.03
CA TYR A 503 38.50 -14.68 11.57
C TYR A 503 38.29 -14.02 12.93
N LEU A 504 37.07 -13.56 13.18
CA LEU A 504 36.70 -12.91 14.44
C LEU A 504 35.79 -13.83 15.25
N TRP A 505 35.96 -13.83 16.57
CA TRP A 505 35.09 -14.60 17.47
C TRP A 505 33.61 -14.20 17.37
N ARG A 506 33.34 -12.95 16.98
CA ARG A 506 31.99 -12.45 16.73
C ARG A 506 31.30 -13.14 15.56
N ASP A 507 32.03 -13.84 14.69
CA ASP A 507 31.51 -14.53 13.50
C ASP A 507 31.23 -16.01 13.78
N VAL A 508 31.64 -16.50 14.96
CA VAL A 508 31.34 -17.87 15.42
C VAL A 508 29.86 -17.97 15.81
N ARG A 509 29.17 -18.95 15.24
CA ARG A 509 27.75 -19.23 15.44
C ARG A 509 27.59 -20.60 16.05
N PHE A 510 26.78 -20.67 17.10
CA PHE A 510 26.45 -21.91 17.77
C PHE A 510 25.27 -22.57 17.07
N VAL A 511 25.45 -23.84 16.70
CA VAL A 511 24.40 -24.72 16.18
C VAL A 511 24.29 -25.98 17.05
N PRO A 512 23.14 -26.66 17.06
CA PRO A 512 23.04 -27.99 17.68
C PRO A 512 24.10 -28.94 17.12
N CYS A 513 24.73 -29.76 17.98
CA CYS A 513 25.80 -30.66 17.52
C CYS A 513 25.30 -31.68 16.48
N ASP A 514 24.03 -32.10 16.55
CA ASP A 514 23.43 -33.00 15.55
C ASP A 514 23.34 -32.33 14.17
N ASP A 515 22.96 -31.06 14.12
CA ASP A 515 22.94 -30.28 12.88
C ASP A 515 24.37 -30.10 12.34
N LEU A 516 25.35 -29.78 13.21
CA LEU A 516 26.74 -29.64 12.79
C LEU A 516 27.34 -30.96 12.27
N ARG A 517 26.97 -32.11 12.87
CA ARG A 517 27.34 -33.43 12.38
C ARG A 517 26.76 -33.73 11.00
N ALA A 518 25.53 -33.30 10.74
CA ALA A 518 24.86 -33.50 9.46
C ALA A 518 25.42 -32.66 8.29
N VAL A 519 26.25 -31.64 8.56
CA VAL A 519 26.97 -30.90 7.50
C VAL A 519 28.12 -31.74 6.95
N PRO A 520 28.25 -31.93 5.62
CA PRO A 520 29.33 -32.70 5.01
C PRO A 520 30.73 -32.15 5.32
N ASP A 521 31.71 -33.03 5.49
CA ASP A 521 33.10 -32.65 5.73
C ASP A 521 33.79 -32.09 4.46
N GLY A 522 34.54 -31.01 4.64
CA GLY A 522 35.40 -30.38 3.63
C GLY A 522 36.89 -30.53 3.94
N PRO A 523 37.78 -29.94 3.13
CA PRO A 523 39.21 -29.91 3.44
C PRO A 523 39.49 -29.17 4.76
N THR A 524 40.53 -29.57 5.48
CA THR A 524 40.95 -28.90 6.71
C THR A 524 41.62 -27.55 6.42
N ILE A 525 41.71 -26.71 7.44
CA ILE A 525 42.35 -25.41 7.43
C ILE A 525 43.49 -25.42 8.45
N PRO A 526 44.77 -25.44 8.02
CA PRO A 526 45.27 -25.62 6.65
C PRO A 526 45.04 -27.05 6.11
N GLU A 527 45.21 -27.25 4.79
CA GLU A 527 44.98 -28.56 4.16
C GLU A 527 45.99 -29.60 4.65
N GLY A 528 45.53 -30.85 4.81
CA GLY A 528 46.41 -32.00 5.13
C GLY A 528 46.71 -32.22 6.61
N VAL A 529 45.97 -31.58 7.53
CA VAL A 529 46.20 -31.69 8.99
C VAL A 529 45.57 -32.95 9.62
N GLY A 530 44.80 -33.72 8.84
CA GLY A 530 44.17 -34.97 9.25
C GLY A 530 42.66 -34.98 9.00
N PRO A 531 41.92 -36.02 9.41
CA PRO A 531 40.47 -36.01 9.33
C PRO A 531 39.90 -34.93 10.26
N PRO A 532 38.86 -34.17 9.85
CA PRO A 532 38.20 -33.23 10.73
C PRO A 532 37.61 -33.99 11.94
N PRO A 533 37.80 -33.48 13.18
CA PRO A 533 37.15 -34.05 14.34
C PRO A 533 35.63 -34.03 14.15
N GLN A 534 34.92 -34.97 14.75
CA GLN A 534 33.45 -34.96 14.68
C GLN A 534 32.88 -34.14 15.86
N PRO A 535 31.91 -33.25 15.60
CA PRO A 535 31.35 -32.36 16.60
C PRO A 535 30.44 -33.04 17.65
#